data_AF-A0A5C3KW75-F1
#
_entry.id   AF-A0A5C3KW75-F1
#
_cell.length_a   1.000
_cell.length_b   1.000
_cell.length_c   1.000
_cell.angle_alpha   90.00
_cell.angle_beta   90.00
_cell.angle_gamma   90.00
#
_symmetry.space_group_name_H-M   'P 1'
#
loop_
_entity.id
_entity.type
_entity.pdbx_description
1 polymer ?
#
loop_
_entity_poly.entity_id
_entity_poly.type
_entity_poly.pdbx_seq_one_letter_code
_entity_poly.pdbx_strand_id
1 'polypeptide(L)'
;MADIAQNENCIHHNPHNIVEPNWALQRWQGLLAPQVGPGNALEQVTDRFWEAWRQEHQENLTAWDAQVADDERIVQERALQQQEEEEQNRGAEARAQEEKKPKLKPIAPNRAVSTTPLPQPLQYAINKVESFKYIELYYFTLEGHAEASVSDHAVFDALAIT
;
A
#
# COMPACT_ATOMS: atom_id res chain seq x y z
N MET A 1 -20.16 -14.26 7.43
CA MET A 1 -20.45 -13.64 8.73
C MET A 1 -19.63 -14.42 9.74
N ALA A 2 -18.42 -13.94 10.04
CA ALA A 2 -17.53 -14.60 10.97
C ALA A 2 -18.09 -14.40 12.38
N ASP A 3 -18.30 -15.52 13.08
CA ASP A 3 -18.67 -15.59 14.47
C ASP A 3 -17.75 -14.69 15.31
N ILE A 4 -18.28 -13.54 15.73
CA ILE A 4 -17.76 -12.83 16.89
C ILE A 4 -18.33 -13.60 18.09
N ALA A 5 -17.82 -14.81 18.29
CA ALA A 5 -17.89 -15.43 19.60
C ALA A 5 -17.10 -14.47 20.48
N GLN A 6 -17.82 -13.64 21.24
CA GLN A 6 -17.28 -12.88 22.34
C GLN A 6 -16.65 -13.91 23.26
N ASN A 7 -15.35 -14.14 23.07
CA ASN A 7 -14.59 -15.00 23.95
C ASN A 7 -14.60 -14.23 25.29
N GLU A 8 -15.26 -14.81 26.28
CA GLU A 8 -15.39 -14.22 27.62
C GLU A 8 -14.07 -14.25 28.40
N ASN A 9 -12.96 -14.62 27.74
CA ASN A 9 -11.62 -14.81 28.29
C ASN A 9 -10.55 -13.94 27.62
N CYS A 10 -10.94 -12.87 26.92
CA CYS A 10 -9.99 -11.99 26.25
C CYS A 10 -9.30 -11.18 27.33
N ILE A 11 -8.06 -11.52 27.63
CA ILE A 11 -7.29 -10.80 28.62
C ILE A 11 -6.87 -9.49 27.97
N HIS A 12 -7.42 -8.37 28.47
CA HIS A 12 -7.13 -7.05 27.92
C HIS A 12 -5.85 -6.41 28.49
N HIS A 13 -5.31 -6.95 29.58
CA HIS A 13 -4.14 -6.41 30.26
C HIS A 13 -3.07 -7.49 30.34
N ASN A 14 -1.86 -7.17 29.86
CA ASN A 14 -0.74 -8.12 29.89
C ASN A 14 -0.47 -8.61 31.35
N PRO A 15 -0.73 -9.89 31.67
CA PRO A 15 -0.56 -10.41 33.01
C PRO A 15 0.91 -10.37 33.46
N HIS A 16 1.90 -10.39 32.55
CA HIS A 16 3.31 -10.24 32.90
C HIS A 16 3.65 -8.92 33.61
N ASN A 17 2.81 -7.90 33.50
CA ASN A 17 3.01 -6.61 34.15
C ASN A 17 2.40 -6.55 35.57
N ILE A 18 1.69 -7.59 36.00
CA ILE A 18 1.07 -7.63 37.32
C ILE A 18 2.12 -8.01 38.35
N VAL A 19 2.35 -7.13 39.32
CA VAL A 19 3.26 -7.38 40.44
C VAL A 19 2.59 -8.29 41.46
N GLU A 20 3.34 -9.28 41.92
CA GLU A 20 2.93 -10.22 42.97
C GLU A 20 2.46 -9.48 44.24
N PRO A 21 1.22 -9.72 44.71
CA PRO A 21 0.70 -9.05 45.89
C PRO A 21 1.42 -9.50 47.16
N ASN A 22 2.13 -8.59 47.84
CA ASN A 22 2.70 -8.90 49.15
C ASN A 22 1.60 -9.00 50.23
N TRP A 23 1.16 -10.22 50.54
CA TRP A 23 0.14 -10.51 51.56
C TRP A 23 0.62 -10.35 53.01
N ALA A 24 1.94 -10.25 53.24
CA ALA A 24 2.49 -9.99 54.58
C ALA A 24 2.30 -8.53 55.03
N LEU A 25 1.89 -7.63 54.12
CA LEU A 25 1.61 -6.23 54.44
C LEU A 25 0.45 -6.11 55.43
N GLN A 26 0.59 -5.18 56.38
CA GLN A 26 -0.40 -4.93 57.44
C GLN A 26 -1.82 -4.66 56.90
N ARG A 27 -1.95 -4.07 55.71
CA ARG A 27 -3.24 -3.81 55.07
C ARG A 27 -4.06 -5.08 54.80
N TRP A 28 -3.39 -6.22 54.64
CA TRP A 28 -4.04 -7.51 54.37
C TRP A 28 -4.33 -8.30 55.65
N GLN A 29 -3.69 -7.96 56.78
CA GLN A 29 -3.88 -8.66 58.05
C GLN A 29 -5.34 -8.62 58.52
N GLY A 30 -6.08 -7.55 58.25
CA GLY A 30 -7.51 -7.47 58.56
C GLY A 30 -8.38 -8.50 57.80
N LEU A 31 -7.93 -8.91 56.62
CA LEU A 31 -8.60 -9.94 55.80
C LEU A 31 -8.15 -11.36 56.18
N LEU A 32 -6.89 -11.51 56.60
CA LEU A 32 -6.32 -12.81 56.99
C LEU A 32 -6.66 -13.20 58.43
N ALA A 33 -6.77 -12.25 59.37
CA ALA A 33 -7.01 -12.50 60.79
C ALA A 33 -8.27 -13.33 61.09
N PRO A 34 -9.42 -13.14 60.41
CA PRO A 34 -10.60 -13.97 60.61
C PRO A 34 -10.43 -15.45 60.18
N GLN A 35 -9.43 -15.76 59.36
CA GLN A 35 -9.17 -17.11 58.83
C GLN A 35 -8.18 -17.90 59.71
N VAL A 36 -7.52 -17.21 60.65
CA VAL A 36 -6.63 -17.82 61.64
C VAL A 36 -7.46 -18.49 62.72
N GLY A 37 -7.23 -19.77 62.95
CA GLY A 37 -7.96 -20.57 63.93
C GLY A 37 -7.04 -21.54 64.67
N PRO A 38 -7.55 -22.33 65.63
CA PRO A 38 -6.74 -23.21 66.47
C PRO A 38 -5.96 -24.30 65.72
N GLY A 39 -6.17 -24.45 64.40
CA GLY A 39 -5.39 -25.35 63.53
C GLY A 39 -4.72 -24.67 62.33
N ASN A 40 -4.88 -23.35 62.13
CA ASN A 40 -4.33 -22.63 60.97
C ASN A 40 -3.49 -21.45 61.46
N ALA A 41 -2.16 -21.55 61.33
CA ALA A 41 -1.27 -20.43 61.59
C ALA A 41 -1.44 -19.36 60.49
N LEU A 42 -1.14 -18.10 60.81
CA LEU A 42 -1.21 -16.98 59.86
C LEU A 42 -0.36 -17.24 58.60
N GLU A 43 0.80 -17.89 58.74
CA GLU A 43 1.65 -18.29 57.61
C GLU A 43 0.91 -19.24 56.66
N GLN A 44 0.26 -20.30 57.17
CA GLN A 44 -0.48 -21.25 56.34
C GLN A 44 -1.67 -20.60 55.61
N VAL A 45 -2.32 -19.62 56.23
CA VAL A 45 -3.36 -18.84 55.57
C VAL A 45 -2.74 -17.99 54.45
N THR A 46 -1.63 -17.32 54.73
CA THR A 46 -0.92 -16.47 53.75
C THR A 46 -0.44 -17.29 52.55
N ASP A 47 0.13 -18.47 52.80
CA ASP A 47 0.61 -19.39 51.75
C ASP A 47 -0.53 -19.86 50.84
N ARG A 48 -1.71 -20.16 51.40
CA ARG A 48 -2.87 -20.54 50.60
C ARG A 48 -3.36 -19.43 49.68
N PHE A 49 -3.37 -18.19 50.17
CA PHE A 49 -3.72 -17.03 49.34
C PHE A 49 -2.69 -16.80 48.24
N TRP A 50 -1.43 -17.01 48.55
CA TRP A 50 -0.35 -16.94 47.58
C TRP A 50 -0.47 -18.00 46.48
N GLU A 51 -0.74 -19.24 46.87
CA GLU A 51 -0.89 -20.34 45.93
C GLU A 51 -2.13 -20.17 45.05
N ALA A 52 -3.26 -19.72 45.62
CA ALA A 52 -4.46 -19.38 44.85
C ALA A 52 -4.19 -18.26 43.84
N TRP A 53 -3.53 -17.18 44.25
CA TRP A 53 -3.18 -16.08 43.34
C TRP A 53 -2.23 -16.56 42.24
N ARG A 54 -1.22 -17.36 42.58
CA ARG A 54 -0.26 -17.89 41.62
C ARG A 54 -0.94 -18.79 40.59
N GLN A 55 -1.90 -19.61 41.01
CA GLN A 55 -2.66 -20.45 40.09
C GLN A 55 -3.45 -19.61 39.09
N GLU A 56 -4.25 -18.65 39.57
CA GLU A 56 -5.03 -17.74 38.72
C GLU A 56 -4.12 -16.92 37.80
N HIS A 57 -3.00 -16.42 38.32
CA HIS A 57 -2.03 -15.67 37.54
C HIS A 57 -1.38 -16.53 36.45
N GLN A 58 -1.05 -17.79 36.75
CA GLN A 58 -0.49 -18.72 35.78
C GLN A 58 -1.50 -19.06 34.68
N GLU A 59 -2.77 -19.28 35.02
CA GLU A 59 -3.83 -19.49 34.04
C GLU A 59 -3.96 -18.27 33.11
N ASN A 60 -3.94 -17.06 33.67
CA ASN A 60 -3.96 -15.82 32.90
C ASN A 60 -2.74 -15.67 31.99
N LEU A 61 -1.53 -15.98 32.46
CA LEU A 61 -0.32 -15.99 31.62
C LEU A 61 -0.48 -16.95 30.43
N THR A 62 -0.93 -18.18 30.69
CA THR A 62 -1.11 -19.17 29.61
C THR A 62 -2.15 -18.77 28.58
N ALA A 63 -3.26 -18.16 29.02
CA ALA A 63 -4.30 -17.66 28.11
C ALA A 63 -3.81 -16.47 27.28
N TRP A 64 -3.04 -15.55 27.90
CA TRP A 64 -2.43 -14.43 27.20
C TRP A 64 -1.41 -14.90 26.15
N ASP A 65 -0.50 -15.82 26.50
CA ASP A 65 0.49 -16.36 25.58
C ASP A 65 -0.17 -17.07 24.38
N ALA A 66 -1.26 -17.80 24.63
CA ALA A 66 -2.05 -18.42 23.56
C ALA A 66 -2.69 -17.38 22.62
N GLN A 67 -3.20 -16.28 23.18
CA GLN A 67 -3.77 -15.18 22.39
C GLN A 67 -2.70 -14.49 21.54
N VAL A 68 -1.55 -14.15 22.13
CA VAL A 68 -0.44 -13.52 21.39
C VAL A 68 0.05 -14.43 20.27
N ALA A 69 0.18 -15.73 20.51
CA ALA A 69 0.61 -16.68 19.48
C ALA A 69 -0.40 -16.79 18.32
N ASP A 70 -1.71 -16.74 18.60
CA ASP A 70 -2.73 -16.74 17.55
C ASP A 70 -2.74 -15.43 16.75
N ASP A 71 -2.64 -14.29 17.43
CA ASP A 71 -2.54 -12.98 16.81
C ASP A 71 -1.31 -12.89 15.88
N GLU A 72 -0.15 -13.37 16.35
CA GLU A 72 1.08 -13.45 15.56
C GLU A 72 0.90 -14.34 14.33
N ARG A 73 0.24 -15.50 14.49
CA ARG A 73 -0.03 -16.42 13.38
C ARG A 73 -0.92 -15.78 12.32
N ILE A 74 -1.97 -15.07 12.73
CA ILE A 74 -2.88 -14.36 11.83
C ILE A 74 -2.16 -13.23 11.08
N VAL A 75 -1.27 -12.51 11.76
CA VAL A 75 -0.46 -11.44 11.14
C VAL A 75 0.51 -12.04 10.13
N GLN A 76 1.19 -13.15 10.46
CA GLN A 76 2.10 -13.84 9.54
C GLN A 76 1.39 -14.38 8.30
N GLU A 77 0.22 -15.00 8.46
CA GLU A 77 -0.55 -15.50 7.33
C GLU A 77 -0.98 -14.37 6.39
N ARG A 78 -1.47 -13.24 6.96
CA ARG A 78 -1.82 -12.07 6.15
C ARG A 78 -0.62 -11.46 5.44
N ALA A 79 0.53 -11.38 6.10
CA ALA A 79 1.76 -10.88 5.48
C ALA A 79 2.21 -11.76 4.31
N LEU A 80 2.10 -13.09 4.45
CA LEU A 80 2.43 -14.03 3.38
C LEU A 80 1.47 -13.90 2.20
N GLN A 81 0.16 -13.81 2.46
CA GLN A 81 -0.84 -13.59 1.41
C GLN A 81 -0.61 -12.29 0.64
N GLN A 82 -0.27 -11.20 1.35
CA GLN A 82 0.05 -9.93 0.71
C GLN A 82 1.30 -10.01 -0.16
N GLN A 83 2.35 -10.72 0.30
CA GLN A 83 3.55 -10.91 -0.53
C GLN A 83 3.26 -11.72 -1.79
N GLU A 84 2.47 -12.79 -1.69
CA GLU A 84 2.10 -13.61 -2.85
C GLU A 84 1.24 -12.80 -3.85
N GLU A 85 0.29 -12.00 -3.36
CA GLU A 85 -0.52 -11.13 -4.21
C GLU A 85 0.33 -10.05 -4.90
N GLU A 86 1.28 -9.42 -4.19
CA GLU A 86 2.21 -8.47 -4.78
C GLU A 86 3.12 -9.10 -5.86
N GLU A 87 3.58 -10.33 -5.64
CA GLU A 87 4.40 -11.05 -6.62
C GLU A 87 3.58 -11.41 -7.86
N GLN A 88 2.35 -11.90 -7.68
CA GLN A 88 1.43 -12.17 -8.78
C GLN A 88 1.12 -10.90 -9.57
N ASN A 89 0.85 -9.78 -8.88
CA ASN A 89 0.55 -8.51 -9.52
C ASN A 89 1.76 -7.96 -10.28
N ARG A 90 2.97 -8.02 -9.72
CA ARG A 90 4.21 -7.67 -10.43
C ARG A 90 4.42 -8.52 -11.68
N GLY A 91 4.17 -9.83 -11.58
CA GLY A 91 4.26 -10.74 -12.73
C GLY A 91 3.22 -10.42 -13.82
N ALA A 92 1.98 -10.12 -13.43
CA ALA A 92 0.92 -9.71 -14.35
C ALA A 92 1.22 -8.37 -15.02
N GLU A 93 1.73 -7.39 -14.27
CA GLU A 93 2.13 -6.08 -14.79
C GLU A 93 3.27 -6.21 -15.80
N ALA A 94 4.29 -7.03 -15.51
CA ALA A 94 5.39 -7.29 -16.43
C ALA A 94 4.89 -7.89 -17.75
N ARG A 95 3.99 -8.88 -17.69
CA ARG A 95 3.38 -9.47 -18.90
C ARG A 95 2.56 -8.46 -19.70
N ALA A 96 1.77 -7.64 -19.01
CA ALA A 96 0.99 -6.59 -19.65
C ALA A 96 1.88 -5.52 -20.32
N GLN A 97 3.04 -5.21 -19.75
CA GLN A 97 4.02 -4.32 -20.37
C GLN A 97 4.67 -4.95 -21.61
N GLU A 98 4.94 -6.25 -21.61
CA GLU A 98 5.47 -6.93 -22.80
C GLU A 98 4.48 -6.97 -23.97
N GLU A 99 3.20 -7.24 -23.70
CA GLU A 99 2.17 -7.25 -24.74
C GLU A 99 1.91 -5.86 -25.35
N LYS A 100 2.14 -4.79 -24.57
CA LYS A 100 2.00 -3.40 -25.03
C LYS A 100 3.16 -2.92 -25.90
N LYS A 101 4.26 -3.67 -26.01
CA LYS A 101 5.37 -3.27 -26.91
C LYS A 101 4.89 -3.34 -28.36
N PRO A 102 4.92 -2.22 -29.11
CA PRO A 102 4.49 -2.22 -30.49
C PRO A 102 5.35 -3.20 -31.31
N LYS A 103 4.69 -4.15 -31.98
CA LYS A 103 5.35 -5.09 -32.91
C LYS A 103 5.94 -4.28 -34.07
N LEU A 104 7.22 -3.97 -33.98
CA LEU A 104 7.97 -3.33 -35.07
C LEU A 104 7.95 -4.27 -36.28
N LYS A 105 7.39 -3.79 -37.39
CA LYS A 105 7.47 -4.51 -38.66
C LYS A 105 8.95 -4.55 -39.10
N PRO A 106 9.46 -5.69 -39.58
CA PRO A 106 10.82 -5.77 -40.07
C PRO A 106 11.02 -4.79 -41.23
N ILE A 107 12.08 -3.99 -41.14
CA ILE A 107 12.49 -3.07 -42.20
C ILE A 107 12.93 -3.93 -43.40
N ALA A 108 12.24 -3.79 -44.53
CA ALA A 108 12.58 -4.51 -45.75
C ALA A 108 13.93 -4.00 -46.30
N PRO A 109 14.97 -4.84 -46.40
CA PRO A 109 16.34 -4.39 -46.72
C PRO A 109 16.50 -3.81 -48.13
N ASN A 110 15.55 -4.09 -49.04
CA ASN A 110 15.59 -3.64 -50.44
C ASN A 110 14.50 -2.62 -50.78
N ARG A 111 13.82 -2.04 -49.79
CA ARG A 111 12.88 -0.96 -50.03
C ARG A 111 13.65 0.35 -50.08
N ALA A 112 13.87 0.88 -51.28
CA ALA A 112 14.38 2.23 -51.45
C ALA A 112 13.44 3.20 -50.72
N VAL A 113 13.94 3.82 -49.64
CA VAL A 113 13.25 4.91 -48.96
C VAL A 113 13.36 6.11 -49.91
N SER A 114 12.22 6.67 -50.32
CA SER A 114 12.20 7.91 -51.10
C SER A 114 12.92 8.98 -50.29
N THR A 115 14.11 9.39 -50.75
CA THR A 115 14.88 10.50 -50.16
C THR A 115 14.33 11.85 -50.56
N THR A 116 13.40 11.89 -51.51
CA THR A 116 12.68 13.10 -51.88
C THR A 116 11.62 13.37 -50.81
N PRO A 117 11.75 14.43 -49.98
CA PRO A 117 10.67 14.85 -49.12
C PRO A 117 9.49 15.22 -50.02
N LEU A 118 8.34 14.56 -49.82
CA LEU A 118 7.12 15.06 -50.45
C LEU A 118 6.85 16.44 -49.84
N PRO A 119 6.49 17.46 -50.66
CA PRO A 119 6.08 18.74 -50.13
C PRO A 119 4.86 18.52 -49.25
N GLN A 120 5.04 18.70 -47.93
CA GLN A 120 3.95 18.59 -46.97
C GLN A 120 3.17 19.90 -47.02
N PRO A 121 1.83 19.88 -47.24
CA PRO A 121 1.00 21.08 -47.21
C PRO A 121 1.23 21.86 -45.90
N LEU A 122 1.24 23.18 -45.99
CA LEU A 122 1.50 24.05 -44.83
C LEU A 122 0.46 23.77 -43.74
N GLN A 123 0.85 23.78 -42.47
CA GLN A 123 -0.08 23.56 -41.34
C GLN A 123 -1.28 24.52 -41.40
N TYR A 124 -1.03 25.78 -41.80
CA TYR A 124 -2.09 26.75 -42.07
C TYR A 124 -3.11 26.25 -43.10
N ALA A 125 -2.63 25.64 -44.18
CA ALA A 125 -3.49 25.11 -45.23
C ALA A 125 -4.30 23.89 -44.79
N ILE A 126 -3.66 22.99 -44.03
CA ILE A 126 -4.30 21.84 -43.42
C ILE A 126 -5.42 22.30 -42.47
N ASN A 127 -5.13 23.22 -41.55
CA ASN A 127 -6.10 23.74 -40.58
C ASN A 127 -7.31 24.41 -41.24
N LYS A 128 -7.10 25.12 -42.36
CA LYS A 128 -8.19 25.76 -43.12
C LYS A 128 -9.08 24.72 -43.82
N VAL A 129 -8.48 23.68 -44.39
CA VAL A 129 -9.22 22.56 -45.01
C VAL A 129 -10.03 21.81 -43.96
N GLU A 130 -9.44 21.48 -42.81
CA GLU A 130 -10.14 20.83 -41.70
C GLU A 130 -11.28 21.70 -41.14
N SER A 131 -11.09 23.03 -41.14
CA SER A 131 -12.11 23.99 -40.71
C SER A 131 -13.16 24.31 -41.78
N PHE A 132 -13.12 23.67 -42.96
CA PHE A 132 -13.98 23.98 -44.12
C PHE A 132 -13.99 25.47 -44.51
N LYS A 133 -12.86 26.17 -44.32
CA LYS A 133 -12.72 27.59 -44.64
C LYS A 133 -12.14 27.75 -46.04
N TYR A 134 -12.48 28.86 -46.70
CA TYR A 134 -11.87 29.24 -47.97
C TYR A 134 -10.36 29.34 -47.83
N ILE A 135 -9.65 28.74 -48.78
CA ILE A 135 -8.20 28.79 -48.91
C ILE A 135 -7.80 28.86 -50.39
N GLU A 136 -6.80 29.69 -50.67
CA GLU A 136 -6.22 29.81 -52.00
C GLU A 136 -5.35 28.60 -52.32
N LEU A 137 -5.49 28.05 -53.53
CA LEU A 137 -4.72 26.89 -53.99
C LEU A 137 -3.21 27.18 -54.06
N TYR A 138 -2.82 28.45 -54.07
CA TYR A 138 -1.43 28.90 -54.04
C TYR A 138 -0.64 28.28 -52.87
N TYR A 139 -1.25 28.12 -51.69
CA TYR A 139 -0.61 27.55 -50.50
C TYR A 139 -0.27 26.05 -50.62
N PHE A 140 -0.69 25.37 -51.68
CA PHE A 140 -0.33 23.98 -52.00
C PHE A 140 0.76 23.88 -53.08
N THR A 141 1.27 25.01 -53.56
CA THR A 141 2.35 25.07 -54.56
C THR A 141 3.72 25.14 -53.89
N LEU A 142 4.76 24.67 -54.59
CA LEU A 142 6.15 24.74 -54.12
C LEU A 142 6.60 26.18 -53.82
N GLU A 143 6.08 27.15 -54.57
CA GLU A 143 6.36 28.58 -54.36
C GLU A 143 5.72 29.09 -53.07
N GLY A 144 4.44 28.79 -52.84
CA GLY A 144 3.75 29.13 -51.59
C GLY A 144 4.39 28.45 -50.36
N HIS A 145 4.98 27.26 -50.54
CA HIS A 145 5.77 26.59 -49.50
C HIS A 145 7.07 27.34 -49.15
N ALA A 146 7.79 27.85 -50.15
CA ALA A 146 9.03 28.57 -49.97
C ALA A 146 8.81 29.96 -49.34
N GLU A 147 7.74 30.66 -49.73
CA GLU A 147 7.40 31.99 -49.18
C GLU A 147 6.93 31.91 -47.71
N ALA A 148 6.18 30.86 -47.36
CA ALA A 148 5.72 30.63 -45.99
C ALA A 148 6.87 30.31 -45.01
N SER A 149 7.91 29.62 -45.49
CA SER A 149 9.07 29.28 -44.66
C SER A 149 9.99 30.49 -44.38
N VAL A 150 9.91 31.55 -45.19
CA VAL A 150 10.58 32.83 -44.93
C VAL A 150 9.76 33.73 -43.99
N SER A 151 8.43 33.69 -44.09
CA SER A 151 7.54 34.54 -43.30
C SER A 151 7.30 34.07 -41.86
N ASP A 152 7.41 32.76 -41.56
CA ASP A 152 7.34 32.23 -40.18
C ASP A 152 8.46 32.81 -39.27
N HIS A 153 9.60 33.21 -39.85
CA HIS A 153 10.64 33.94 -39.13
C HIS A 153 10.35 35.43 -38.92
N ALA A 154 9.52 36.05 -39.78
CA ALA A 154 9.20 37.48 -39.69
C ALA A 154 8.07 37.80 -38.70
N VAL A 155 7.13 36.87 -38.46
CA VAL A 155 6.09 37.04 -37.43
C VAL A 155 6.62 36.89 -36.01
N PHE A 156 7.76 36.20 -35.81
CA PHE A 156 8.41 36.11 -34.49
C PHE A 156 9.17 37.41 -34.14
N ASP A 157 9.80 38.07 -35.11
CA ASP A 157 10.51 39.35 -34.88
C ASP A 157 9.56 40.55 -34.71
N ALA A 158 8.36 40.53 -35.30
CA ALA A 158 7.39 41.62 -35.15
C ALA A 158 6.65 41.63 -33.80
N LEU A 159 6.74 40.57 -33.00
CA LEU A 159 6.24 40.52 -31.61
C LEU A 159 7.32 40.81 -30.56
N ALA A 160 8.57 41.08 -30.99
CA ALA A 160 9.70 41.38 -30.12
C ALA A 160 10.05 42.88 -30.04
N ILE A 161 9.25 43.77 -30.64
CA ILE A 161 9.40 45.23 -30.52
C ILE A 161 8.14 45.80 -29.83
N THR A 162 8.12 45.67 -28.51
CA THR A 162 7.48 46.60 -27.57
C THR A 162 8.55 47.20 -26.68
#